data_AF-A0A8D8VFS2-F1
#
_entry.id   AF-A0A8D8VFS2-F1
#
_cell.length_a   1.000
_cell.length_b   1.000
_cell.length_c   1.000
_cell.angle_alpha   90.00
_cell.angle_beta   90.00
_cell.angle_gamma   90.00
#
_symmetry.space_group_name_H-M   'P 1'
#
loop_
_entity.id
_entity.type
_entity.pdbx_description
1 polymer ?
#
loop_
_entity_poly.entity_id
_entity_poly.type
_entity_poly.pdbx_seq_one_letter_code
_entity_poly.pdbx_strand_id
1 'polypeptide(L)'
;MFMHAPLPSQPIMVAAHGLHQEVKQWSSKDNDIIAAAKKMALLMGRLSLLVRGEGGTKRDLIACAKAIAEASEEVTRLAKELARECTDKRMRTNLLQVCERIPTIGTQLKILSTVKATMLGAQDTLPRHPHAELRGGTEEDQEATDMLVGNAQNLMQSVKETVRAAEAASIKIRTDAGIRLRWVRKSPWYQ
;
A
#
# COMPACT_ATOMS: atom_id res chain seq x y z
N MET A 1 4.30 0.91 -15.05
CA MET A 1 3.36 1.54 -14.09
C MET A 1 3.90 2.86 -13.52
N PHE A 2 5.14 2.95 -13.02
CA PHE A 2 5.68 4.18 -12.39
C PHE A 2 6.71 4.96 -13.23
N MET A 3 6.59 4.92 -14.57
CA MET A 3 7.55 5.60 -15.48
C MET A 3 7.42 7.13 -15.45
N HIS A 4 6.25 7.64 -15.07
CA HIS A 4 5.98 9.08 -14.95
C HIS A 4 5.42 9.41 -13.56
N ALA A 5 5.61 10.66 -13.14
CA ALA A 5 4.99 11.17 -11.93
C ALA A 5 3.45 11.13 -12.09
N PRO A 6 2.70 10.65 -11.07
CA PRO A 6 1.26 10.62 -11.14
C PRO A 6 0.67 12.03 -11.10
N LEU A 7 -0.46 12.22 -11.78
CA LEU A 7 -1.21 13.47 -11.74
C LEU A 7 -1.83 13.67 -10.34
N PRO A 8 -1.91 14.91 -9.82
CA PRO A 8 -2.56 15.21 -8.54
C PRO A 8 -4.02 14.74 -8.46
N SER A 9 -4.70 14.66 -9.61
CA SER A 9 -6.06 14.12 -9.75
C SER A 9 -6.16 12.60 -9.50
N GLN A 10 -5.05 11.91 -9.24
CA GLN A 10 -5.01 10.47 -8.98
C GLN A 10 -4.38 10.19 -7.59
N PRO A 11 -5.05 10.55 -6.49
CA PRO A 11 -4.45 10.52 -5.16
C PRO A 11 -4.03 9.12 -4.68
N ILE A 12 -4.73 8.06 -5.09
CA ILE A 12 -4.30 6.66 -4.81
C ILE A 12 -3.00 6.34 -5.56
N MET A 13 -2.88 6.75 -6.83
CA MET A 13 -1.65 6.58 -7.60
C MET A 13 -0.49 7.38 -7.00
N VAL A 14 -0.75 8.58 -6.49
CA VAL A 14 0.24 9.38 -5.75
C VAL A 14 0.74 8.62 -4.52
N ALA A 15 -0.16 8.02 -3.73
CA ALA A 15 0.22 7.21 -2.58
C ALA A 15 1.05 5.98 -2.98
N ALA A 16 0.64 5.26 -4.03
CA ALA A 16 1.35 4.12 -4.58
C ALA A 16 2.76 4.49 -5.06
N HIS A 17 2.88 5.59 -5.80
CA HIS A 17 4.15 6.12 -6.28
C HIS A 17 5.04 6.55 -5.11
N GLY A 18 4.49 7.19 -4.09
CA GLY A 18 5.21 7.59 -2.89
C GLY A 18 5.85 6.38 -2.18
N LEU A 19 5.11 5.28 -2.00
CA LEU A 19 5.69 4.04 -1.48
C LEU A 19 6.75 3.49 -2.44
N HIS A 20 6.48 3.45 -3.75
CA HIS A 20 7.42 2.96 -4.75
C HIS A 20 8.77 3.69 -4.70
N GLN A 21 8.76 5.03 -4.61
CA GLN A 21 9.98 5.85 -4.51
C GLN A 21 10.80 5.51 -3.26
N GLU A 22 10.14 5.26 -2.13
CA GLU A 22 10.80 4.86 -0.89
C GLU A 22 11.50 3.49 -1.02
N VAL A 23 10.83 2.52 -1.66
CA VAL A 23 11.30 1.12 -1.69
C VAL A 23 12.17 0.79 -2.91
N LYS A 24 12.12 1.58 -3.98
CA LYS A 24 12.89 1.31 -5.22
C LYS A 24 14.40 1.38 -4.99
N GLN A 25 14.83 2.23 -4.06
CA GLN A 25 16.24 2.43 -3.73
C GLN A 25 16.86 1.18 -3.06
N TRP A 26 16.05 0.24 -2.57
CA TRP A 26 16.51 -0.95 -1.87
C TRP A 26 16.50 -2.19 -2.76
N SER A 27 17.48 -3.08 -2.59
CA SER A 27 17.44 -4.43 -3.15
C SER A 27 16.36 -5.27 -2.46
N SER A 28 15.67 -6.11 -3.22
CA SER A 28 14.73 -7.11 -2.67
C SER A 28 15.40 -8.44 -2.38
N LYS A 29 16.66 -8.62 -2.82
CA LYS A 29 17.39 -9.86 -2.60
C LYS A 29 17.66 -10.00 -1.10
N ASP A 30 17.18 -11.09 -0.51
CA ASP A 30 17.26 -11.38 0.93
C ASP A 30 16.59 -10.29 1.79
N ASN A 31 15.51 -9.66 1.29
CA ASN A 31 14.75 -8.66 2.04
C ASN A 31 13.26 -8.71 1.67
N ASP A 32 12.54 -9.57 2.37
CA ASP A 32 11.12 -9.83 2.10
C ASP A 32 10.22 -8.65 2.47
N ILE A 33 10.64 -7.79 3.41
CA ILE A 33 9.93 -6.52 3.71
C ILE A 33 9.92 -5.63 2.47
N ILE A 34 11.07 -5.45 1.82
CA ILE A 34 11.18 -4.66 0.59
C ILE A 34 10.46 -5.34 -0.58
N ALA A 35 10.50 -6.67 -0.68
CA ALA A 35 9.76 -7.40 -1.70
C ALA A 35 8.23 -7.21 -1.55
N ALA A 36 7.70 -7.39 -0.34
CA ALA A 36 6.29 -7.18 -0.02
C ALA A 36 5.87 -5.73 -0.24
N ALA A 37 6.65 -4.75 0.22
CA ALA A 37 6.34 -3.33 0.04
C ALA A 37 6.36 -2.89 -1.45
N LYS A 38 7.24 -3.46 -2.28
CA LYS A 38 7.21 -3.24 -3.74
C LYS A 38 5.96 -3.83 -4.38
N LYS A 39 5.56 -5.04 -3.96
CA LYS A 39 4.30 -5.67 -4.40
C LYS A 39 3.11 -4.79 -4.02
N MET A 40 3.07 -4.26 -2.80
CA MET A 40 2.03 -3.34 -2.34
C MET A 40 1.95 -2.09 -3.21
N ALA A 41 3.08 -1.45 -3.52
CA ALA A 41 3.08 -0.26 -4.38
C ALA A 41 2.47 -0.56 -5.76
N LEU A 42 2.88 -1.65 -6.42
CA LEU A 42 2.34 -2.05 -7.72
C LEU A 42 0.84 -2.36 -7.66
N LEU A 43 0.40 -3.10 -6.64
CA LEU A 43 -1.02 -3.41 -6.45
C LEU A 43 -1.83 -2.15 -6.14
N MET A 44 -1.31 -1.22 -5.34
CA MET A 44 -1.98 0.05 -5.06
C MET A 44 -2.10 0.93 -6.32
N GLY A 45 -1.09 0.91 -7.19
CA GLY A 45 -1.18 1.53 -8.52
C GLY A 45 -2.27 0.90 -9.38
N ARG A 46 -2.39 -0.44 -9.37
CA ARG A 46 -3.50 -1.14 -10.03
C ARG A 46 -4.85 -0.80 -9.41
N LEU A 47 -4.96 -0.72 -8.09
CA LEU A 47 -6.18 -0.32 -7.39
C LEU A 47 -6.65 1.06 -7.85
N SER A 48 -5.73 2.01 -8.02
CA SER A 48 -6.05 3.35 -8.53
C SER A 48 -6.70 3.36 -9.91
N LEU A 49 -6.37 2.40 -10.79
CA LEU A 49 -7.01 2.27 -12.10
C LEU A 49 -8.41 1.65 -11.94
N LEU A 50 -8.50 0.57 -11.17
CA LEU A 50 -9.75 -0.17 -10.96
C LEU A 50 -10.84 0.67 -10.28
N VAL A 51 -10.49 1.56 -9.35
CA VAL A 51 -11.43 2.47 -8.66
C VAL A 51 -12.09 3.46 -9.65
N ARG A 52 -11.41 3.77 -10.76
CA ARG A 52 -11.94 4.62 -11.85
C ARG A 52 -12.68 3.83 -12.93
N GLY A 53 -12.86 2.52 -12.74
CA GLY A 53 -13.41 1.63 -13.76
C GLY A 53 -12.45 1.34 -14.92
N GLU A 54 -11.16 1.67 -14.78
CA GLU A 54 -10.16 1.46 -15.82
C GLU A 54 -9.44 0.12 -15.64
N GLY A 55 -9.35 -0.67 -16.71
CA GLY A 55 -8.45 -1.84 -16.77
C GLY A 55 -8.88 -3.07 -15.95
N GLY A 56 -10.16 -3.21 -15.62
CA GLY A 56 -10.69 -4.44 -15.00
C GLY A 56 -12.14 -4.32 -14.51
N THR A 57 -12.59 -5.36 -13.82
CA THR A 57 -13.96 -5.50 -13.30
C THR A 57 -14.06 -5.19 -11.80
N LYS A 58 -15.28 -5.10 -11.28
CA LYS A 58 -15.54 -5.02 -9.82
C LYS A 58 -14.93 -6.21 -9.04
N ARG A 59 -14.85 -7.39 -9.67
CA ARG A 59 -14.20 -8.57 -9.08
C ARG A 59 -12.69 -8.37 -8.97
N ASP A 60 -12.09 -7.76 -9.99
CA ASP A 60 -10.67 -7.41 -9.98
C ASP A 60 -10.34 -6.36 -8.91
N LEU A 61 -11.24 -5.39 -8.68
CA LEU A 61 -11.09 -4.41 -7.59
C LEU A 61 -11.02 -5.09 -6.22
N ILE A 62 -11.95 -5.98 -5.93
CA ILE A 62 -11.99 -6.73 -4.66
C ILE A 62 -10.77 -7.64 -4.53
N ALA A 63 -10.39 -8.35 -5.59
CA ALA A 63 -9.22 -9.23 -5.59
C ALA A 63 -7.92 -8.43 -5.37
N CYS A 64 -7.79 -7.26 -5.99
CA CYS A 64 -6.65 -6.37 -5.81
C CYS A 64 -6.54 -5.90 -4.35
N ALA A 65 -7.65 -5.47 -3.74
CA ALA A 65 -7.68 -5.05 -2.34
C ALA A 65 -7.28 -6.18 -1.37
N LYS A 66 -7.73 -7.42 -1.62
CA LYS A 66 -7.32 -8.59 -0.84
C LYS A 66 -5.81 -8.84 -0.96
N ALA A 67 -5.27 -8.80 -2.19
CA ALA A 67 -3.84 -8.98 -2.41
C ALA A 67 -2.99 -7.88 -1.74
N ILE A 68 -3.49 -6.65 -1.66
CA ILE A 68 -2.83 -5.56 -0.91
C ILE A 68 -2.85 -5.87 0.59
N ALA A 69 -3.99 -6.31 1.12
CA ALA A 69 -4.12 -6.65 2.54
C ALA A 69 -3.19 -7.80 2.94
N GLU A 70 -3.14 -8.88 2.16
CA GLU A 70 -2.22 -10.02 2.37
C GLU A 70 -0.75 -9.57 2.35
N ALA A 71 -0.37 -8.74 1.37
CA ALA A 71 0.99 -8.21 1.30
C ALA A 71 1.30 -7.28 2.50
N SER A 72 0.31 -6.56 3.02
CA SER A 72 0.45 -5.71 4.21
C SER A 72 0.62 -6.52 5.49
N GLU A 73 -0.08 -7.65 5.61
CA GLU A 73 0.05 -8.59 6.72
C GLU A 73 1.46 -9.19 6.75
N GLU A 74 2.02 -9.51 5.58
CA GLU A 74 3.39 -10.00 5.46
C GLU A 74 4.43 -8.96 5.91
N VAL A 75 4.26 -7.68 5.54
CA VAL A 75 5.10 -6.58 6.05
C VAL A 75 5.03 -6.51 7.57
N THR A 76 3.83 -6.58 8.16
CA THR A 76 3.65 -6.56 9.62
C THR A 76 4.29 -7.78 10.29
N ARG A 77 4.13 -8.98 9.74
CA ARG A 77 4.70 -10.22 10.28
C ARG A 77 6.23 -10.12 10.36
N LEU A 78 6.86 -9.78 9.24
CA LEU A 78 8.32 -9.64 9.16
C LEU A 78 8.85 -8.51 10.05
N ALA A 79 8.13 -7.38 10.14
CA ALA A 79 8.48 -6.28 11.04
C ALA A 79 8.44 -6.72 12.52
N LYS A 80 7.44 -7.51 12.92
CA LYS A 80 7.33 -8.06 14.28
C LYS A 80 8.45 -9.07 14.58
N GLU A 81 8.83 -9.90 13.61
CA GLU A 81 9.98 -10.82 13.75
C GLU A 81 11.29 -10.06 13.94
N LEU A 82 11.54 -9.06 13.11
CA LEU A 82 12.70 -8.18 13.27
C LEU A 82 12.69 -7.45 14.62
N ALA A 83 11.54 -6.97 15.08
CA ALA A 83 11.41 -6.30 16.37
C ALA A 83 11.78 -7.22 17.55
N ARG A 84 11.46 -8.51 17.49
CA ARG A 84 11.82 -9.50 18.53
C ARG A 84 13.33 -9.66 18.68
N GLU A 85 14.04 -9.61 17.56
CA GLU A 85 15.50 -9.77 17.53
C GLU A 85 16.26 -8.45 17.71
N CYS A 86 15.56 -7.31 17.74
CA CYS A 86 16.15 -6.00 17.99
C CYS A 86 16.51 -5.84 19.47
N THR A 87 17.79 -5.61 19.72
CA THR A 87 18.37 -5.42 21.07
C THR A 87 18.09 -4.02 21.64
N ASP A 88 17.93 -3.01 20.79
CA ASP A 88 17.61 -1.65 21.21
C ASP A 88 16.11 -1.50 21.52
N LYS A 89 15.80 -1.20 22.79
CA LYS A 89 14.41 -1.08 23.28
C LYS A 89 13.63 0.02 22.55
N ARG A 90 14.25 1.18 22.29
CA ARG A 90 13.56 2.32 21.66
C ARG A 90 13.23 1.99 20.21
N MET A 91 14.18 1.40 19.49
CA MET A 91 13.99 1.02 18.09
C MET A 91 12.93 -0.09 17.95
N ARG A 92 12.98 -1.09 18.84
CA ARG A 92 11.97 -2.14 18.93
C ARG A 92 10.57 -1.58 19.16
N THR A 93 10.39 -0.72 20.17
CA THR A 93 9.08 -0.12 20.46
C THR A 93 8.57 0.71 19.28
N ASN A 94 9.44 1.51 18.65
CA ASN A 94 9.07 2.31 17.48
C ASN A 94 8.59 1.41 16.32
N LEU A 95 9.34 0.35 16.00
CA LEU A 95 8.97 -0.59 14.93
C LEU A 95 7.63 -1.28 15.21
N LEU A 96 7.39 -1.71 16.45
CA LEU A 96 6.11 -2.31 16.85
C LEU A 96 4.96 -1.32 16.69
N GLN A 97 5.10 -0.11 17.22
CA GLN A 97 4.05 0.91 17.18
C GLN A 97 3.62 1.26 15.75
N VAL A 98 4.58 1.41 14.83
CA VAL A 98 4.24 1.75 13.43
C VAL A 98 3.64 0.56 12.68
N CYS A 99 4.11 -0.66 12.93
CA CYS A 99 3.65 -1.84 12.17
C CYS A 99 2.30 -2.38 12.64
N GLU A 100 1.89 -2.13 13.89
CA GLU A 100 0.63 -2.60 14.47
C GLU A 100 -0.61 -1.88 13.93
N ARG A 101 -0.44 -0.72 13.30
CA ARG A 101 -1.54 0.01 12.64
C ARG A 101 -1.95 -0.62 11.31
N ILE A 102 -1.03 -1.29 10.64
CA ILE A 102 -1.20 -1.81 9.28
C ILE A 102 -2.38 -2.80 9.16
N PRO A 103 -2.55 -3.82 10.03
CA PRO A 103 -3.64 -4.78 9.90
C PRO A 103 -5.05 -4.16 9.94
N THR A 104 -5.23 -3.15 10.80
CA THR A 104 -6.50 -2.41 10.90
C THR A 104 -6.79 -1.65 9.61
N ILE A 105 -5.80 -0.93 9.08
CA ILE A 105 -5.93 -0.16 7.84
C ILE A 105 -6.18 -1.11 6.65
N GLY A 106 -5.47 -2.24 6.57
CA GLY A 106 -5.66 -3.26 5.54
C GLY A 106 -7.05 -3.93 5.59
N THR A 107 -7.62 -4.11 6.78
CA THR A 107 -9.00 -4.59 6.95
C THR A 107 -10.01 -3.56 6.44
N GLN A 108 -9.82 -2.29 6.80
CA GLN A 108 -10.63 -1.19 6.28
C GLN A 108 -10.53 -1.07 4.75
N LEU A 109 -9.36 -1.27 4.16
CA LEU A 109 -9.16 -1.26 2.70
C LEU A 109 -10.07 -2.30 2.02
N LYS A 110 -10.15 -3.52 2.56
CA LYS A 110 -11.02 -4.59 2.03
C LYS A 110 -12.49 -4.18 2.07
N ILE A 111 -12.93 -3.58 3.17
CA ILE A 111 -14.31 -3.12 3.36
C ILE A 111 -14.65 -2.01 2.36
N LEU A 112 -13.85 -0.93 2.34
CA LEU A 112 -14.06 0.23 1.48
C LEU A 112 -13.99 -0.13 -0.01
N SER A 113 -13.09 -1.03 -0.39
CA SER A 113 -13.01 -1.53 -1.78
C SER A 113 -14.25 -2.33 -2.18
N THR A 114 -14.87 -3.05 -1.23
CA THR A 114 -16.13 -3.77 -1.48
C THR A 114 -17.28 -2.79 -1.62
N VAL A 115 -17.34 -1.73 -0.81
CA VAL A 115 -18.33 -0.64 -0.95
C VAL A 115 -18.21 -0.01 -2.34
N LYS A 116 -17.01 0.40 -2.76
CA LYS A 116 -16.78 0.98 -4.09
C LYS A 116 -17.15 0.00 -5.22
N ALA A 117 -16.84 -1.29 -5.07
CA ALA A 117 -17.20 -2.31 -6.06
C ALA A 117 -18.71 -2.44 -6.28
N THR A 118 -19.51 -2.26 -5.21
CA THR A 118 -20.98 -2.24 -5.29
C THR A 118 -21.48 -1.02 -6.06
N MET A 119 -20.88 0.16 -5.82
CA MET A 119 -21.25 1.40 -6.51
C MET A 119 -20.96 1.35 -8.02
N LEU A 120 -19.81 0.78 -8.41
CA LEU A 120 -19.49 0.51 -9.82
C LEU A 120 -20.52 -0.44 -10.47
N GLY A 121 -20.99 -1.44 -9.73
CA GLY A 121 -21.98 -2.40 -10.23
C GLY A 121 -23.38 -1.80 -10.42
N ALA A 122 -23.76 -0.80 -9.62
CA ALA A 122 -25.05 -0.11 -9.76
C ALA A 122 -25.08 0.80 -11.00
N GLN A 123 -23.96 1.48 -11.31
CA GLN A 123 -23.86 2.34 -12.50
C GLN A 123 -23.97 1.56 -13.83
N ASP A 124 -23.51 0.30 -13.87
CA ASP A 124 -23.61 -0.56 -15.07
C ASP A 124 -25.05 -0.96 -15.42
N THR A 125 -26.00 -0.81 -14.49
CA THR A 125 -27.41 -1.23 -14.68
C THR A 125 -28.33 -0.12 -15.19
N LEU A 126 -27.87 1.14 -15.23
CA LEU A 126 -28.65 2.27 -15.73
C LEU A 126 -28.33 2.53 -17.21
N PRO A 127 -29.33 2.76 -18.08
CA PRO A 127 -29.08 3.07 -19.48
C PRO A 127 -28.28 4.37 -19.59
N ARG A 128 -27.08 4.31 -20.21
CA ARG A 128 -26.26 5.48 -20.51
C ARG A 128 -27.03 6.38 -21.47
N HIS A 129 -27.63 7.45 -20.96
CA HIS A 129 -28.27 8.46 -21.82
C HIS A 129 -27.19 9.15 -22.67
N PRO A 130 -27.36 9.29 -24.00
CA PRO A 130 -26.36 9.88 -24.89
C PRO A 130 -26.01 11.35 -24.59
N HIS A 131 -26.84 12.01 -23.79
CA HIS A 131 -26.69 13.41 -23.37
C HIS A 131 -26.67 13.59 -21.83
N ALA A 132 -26.55 12.50 -21.07
CA ALA A 132 -26.21 12.65 -19.65
C ALA A 132 -24.76 13.14 -19.61
N GLU A 133 -24.60 14.43 -19.34
CA GLU A 133 -23.31 15.07 -19.12
C GLU A 133 -22.42 14.20 -18.24
N LEU A 134 -21.10 14.35 -18.41
CA LEU A 134 -20.00 13.82 -17.60
C LEU A 134 -20.08 14.20 -16.10
N ARG A 135 -21.27 14.13 -15.49
CA ARG A 135 -21.44 14.31 -14.05
C ARG A 135 -20.79 13.10 -13.39
N GLY A 136 -19.77 13.40 -12.59
CA GLY A 136 -19.15 12.45 -11.67
C GLY A 136 -20.21 11.68 -10.89
N GLY A 137 -19.80 10.51 -10.38
CA GLY A 137 -20.68 9.58 -9.68
C GLY A 137 -21.59 10.24 -8.64
N THR A 138 -22.59 9.49 -8.17
CA THR A 138 -23.48 9.93 -7.08
C THR A 138 -22.66 10.47 -5.89
N GLU A 139 -23.23 11.36 -5.08
CA GLU A 139 -22.55 11.86 -3.88
C GLU A 139 -22.01 10.71 -3.01
N GLU A 140 -22.78 9.62 -2.89
CA GLU A 140 -22.36 8.38 -2.24
C GLU A 140 -21.13 7.72 -2.88
N ASP A 141 -21.02 7.73 -4.21
CA ASP A 141 -19.87 7.18 -4.94
C ASP A 141 -18.61 8.05 -4.74
N GLN A 142 -18.79 9.37 -4.68
CA GLN A 142 -17.72 10.31 -4.39
C GLN A 142 -17.21 10.13 -2.95
N GLU A 143 -18.10 10.05 -1.97
CA GLU A 143 -17.75 9.80 -0.57
C GLU A 143 -17.05 8.45 -0.38
N ALA A 144 -17.56 7.39 -1.02
CA ALA A 144 -16.92 6.07 -1.00
C ALA A 144 -15.49 6.12 -1.59
N THR A 145 -15.31 6.92 -2.64
CA THR A 145 -14.00 7.14 -3.26
C THR A 145 -13.07 7.90 -2.32
N ASP A 146 -13.54 8.97 -1.67
CA ASP A 146 -12.73 9.79 -0.77
C ASP A 146 -12.30 9.01 0.48
N MET A 147 -13.18 8.20 1.06
CA MET A 147 -12.82 7.29 2.15
C MET A 147 -11.74 6.28 1.73
N LEU A 148 -11.86 5.71 0.53
CA LEU A 148 -10.89 4.76 0.00
C LEU A 148 -9.54 5.43 -0.26
N VAL A 149 -9.53 6.68 -0.75
CA VAL A 149 -8.33 7.50 -0.94
C VAL A 149 -7.61 7.71 0.39
N GLY A 150 -8.31 8.17 1.42
CA GLY A 150 -7.75 8.40 2.75
C GLY A 150 -7.16 7.12 3.35
N ASN A 151 -7.87 5.99 3.22
CA ASN A 151 -7.39 4.70 3.67
C ASN A 151 -6.12 4.24 2.93
N ALA A 152 -6.09 4.36 1.59
CA ALA A 152 -4.94 4.00 0.77
C ALA A 152 -3.70 4.84 1.12
N GLN A 153 -3.87 6.15 1.32
CA GLN A 153 -2.79 7.05 1.74
C GLN A 153 -2.23 6.64 3.11
N ASN A 154 -3.10 6.39 4.09
CA ASN A 154 -2.72 5.94 5.41
C ASN A 154 -1.95 4.62 5.36
N LEU A 155 -2.41 3.64 4.55
CA LEU A 155 -1.73 2.36 4.42
C LEU A 155 -0.33 2.50 3.83
N MET A 156 -0.19 3.23 2.73
CA MET A 156 1.12 3.45 2.09
C MET A 156 2.06 4.22 3.02
N GLN A 157 1.54 5.16 3.82
CA GLN A 157 2.31 5.90 4.80
C GLN A 157 2.80 5.00 5.95
N SER A 158 1.94 4.19 6.55
CA SER A 158 2.33 3.25 7.61
C SER A 158 3.35 2.20 7.14
N VAL A 159 3.23 1.74 5.88
CA VAL A 159 4.23 0.83 5.29
C VAL A 159 5.58 1.53 5.09
N LYS A 160 5.61 2.78 4.60
CA LYS A 160 6.87 3.55 4.49
C LYS A 160 7.54 3.74 5.85
N GLU A 161 6.78 4.10 6.87
CA GLU A 161 7.28 4.27 8.24
C GLU A 161 7.84 2.94 8.79
N THR A 162 7.14 1.83 8.52
CA THR A 162 7.59 0.49 8.92
C THR A 162 8.89 0.09 8.21
N VAL A 163 9.02 0.36 6.91
CA VAL A 163 10.26 0.09 6.15
C VAL A 163 11.43 0.87 6.75
N ARG A 164 11.26 2.16 7.03
CA ARG A 164 12.31 3.01 7.65
C ARG A 164 12.67 2.54 9.06
N ALA A 165 11.68 2.19 9.86
CA ALA A 165 11.90 1.67 11.21
C ALA A 165 12.60 0.30 11.19
N ALA A 166 12.27 -0.56 10.21
CA ALA A 166 12.90 -1.84 10.02
C ALA A 166 14.37 -1.71 9.55
N GLU A 167 14.65 -0.77 8.63
CA GLU A 167 16.03 -0.44 8.25
C GLU A 167 16.84 -0.06 9.49
N ALA A 168 16.34 0.88 10.29
CA ALA A 168 17.02 1.31 11.49
C ALA A 168 17.23 0.13 12.46
N ALA A 169 16.17 -0.62 12.79
CA ALA A 169 16.23 -1.74 13.74
C ALA A 169 17.20 -2.84 13.29
N SER A 170 17.39 -3.01 11.98
CA SER A 170 18.29 -4.02 11.43
C SER A 170 19.77 -3.84 11.79
N ILE A 171 20.17 -2.62 12.20
CA ILE A 171 21.52 -2.32 12.66
C ILE A 171 21.77 -2.87 14.08
N LYS A 172 20.70 -3.13 14.85
CA LYS A 172 20.75 -3.53 16.26
C LYS A 172 20.14 -4.91 16.51
N ILE A 173 20.35 -5.86 15.60
CA ILE A 173 19.90 -7.25 15.74
C ILE A 173 20.86 -8.05 16.63
N ARG A 174 20.34 -9.01 17.41
CA ARG A 174 21.15 -10.03 18.08
C ARG A 174 22.03 -10.79 17.09
N THR A 175 23.29 -11.03 17.45
CA THR A 175 24.28 -11.71 16.59
C THR A 175 23.94 -13.15 16.25
N ASP A 176 23.08 -13.81 17.04
CA ASP A 176 22.64 -15.20 16.87
C ASP A 176 21.26 -15.36 16.22
N ALA A 177 20.58 -14.26 15.87
CA ALA A 177 19.19 -14.27 15.45
C ALA A 177 18.89 -15.02 14.14
N GLY A 178 19.90 -15.30 13.30
CA GLY A 178 19.71 -15.93 11.99
C GLY A 178 18.94 -15.08 10.96
N ILE A 179 18.33 -13.96 11.36
CA ILE A 179 17.61 -13.04 10.48
C ILE A 179 18.60 -12.30 9.59
N ARG A 180 18.47 -12.48 8.27
CA ARG A 180 19.29 -11.81 7.25
C ARG A 180 18.44 -10.88 6.38
N LEU A 181 17.81 -9.87 6.98
CA LEU A 181 17.23 -8.78 6.20
C LEU A 181 18.36 -7.89 5.65
N ARG A 182 18.58 -7.96 4.34
CA ARG A 182 19.70 -7.26 3.69
C ARG A 182 19.29 -5.88 3.19
N TRP A 183 19.88 -4.83 3.75
CA TRP A 183 19.64 -3.45 3.35
C TRP A 183 20.75 -2.97 2.40
N VAL A 184 20.55 -3.19 1.10
CA VAL A 184 21.51 -2.79 0.05
C VAL A 184 20.86 -1.74 -0.85
N ARG A 185 21.51 -0.58 -0.99
CA ARG A 185 21.08 0.47 -1.93
C ARG A 185 21.37 0.07 -3.37
N LYS A 186 20.43 0.31 -4.28
CA LYS A 186 20.56 0.09 -5.73
C LYS A 186 21.19 1.27 -6.47
N SER A 187 21.15 2.45 -5.88
CA SER A 187 21.70 3.67 -6.47
C SER A 187 22.47 4.45 -5.39
N PRO A 188 23.54 5.17 -5.77
CA PRO A 188 24.27 6.05 -4.85
C PRO A 188 23.33 7.09 -4.23
N TRP A 189 23.64 7.54 -3.01
CA TRP A 189 22.86 8.57 -2.31
C TRP A 189 23.07 9.99 -2.87
N TYR A 190 24.08 10.18 -3.70
CA TYR A 190 24.36 11.41 -4.42
C TYR A 190 23.82 11.30 -5.84
N GLN A 191 22.96 12.25 -6.23
CA GLN A 191 22.56 12.52 -7.60
C GLN A 191 22.84 13.99 -7.89
#